data_AF-A0A7S2VGT3-F1
#
_entry.id   AF-A0A7S2VGT3-F1
#
_cell.length_a   1.000
_cell.length_b   1.000
_cell.length_c   1.000
_cell.angle_alpha   90.00
_cell.angle_beta   90.00
_cell.angle_gamma   90.00
#
_symmetry.space_group_name_H-M   'P 1'
#
loop_
_entity.id
_entity.type
_entity.pdbx_description
1 polymer ?
#
loop_
_entity_poly.entity_id
_entity_poly.type
_entity_poly.pdbx_seq_one_letter_code
_entity_poly.pdbx_strand_id
1 'polypeptide(L)'
;KILEQMKKAQITELDALLEDQPHPAPPTRQIRSMRKGKSSNDDQSGKPAPVQVDAAELAAKRFAARPPVNLIAALPKTEYPERIGNQKWSEKVAALKAVLEAGGEKPYKLVAPSPSSNYGSLIGEMKKLLSHTHFAVVSKAMEVLAMLAEGVGEKLFPQLRPILPTLLKLSKDKKLTKAVSSTVDSFFGNVLSFDHIMDQDDGIPSAVNEKEEKNIIARKESLVFLVRSIQRSGQAGPRSCLSAQNVSTILALATKKLDDSDATVRKEAMNVFLALKA
;
A
#
# COMPACT_ATOMS: atom_id res chain seq x y z
N LYS A 1 25.56 -24.55 48.61
CA LYS A 1 26.87 -24.27 47.97
C LYS A 1 26.71 -24.33 46.45
N ILE A 2 26.11 -23.31 45.83
CA ILE A 2 25.81 -23.29 44.37
C ILE A 2 26.98 -22.67 43.60
N LEU A 3 27.69 -21.70 44.20
CA LEU A 3 28.85 -21.04 43.60
C LEU A 3 30.04 -21.99 43.35
N GLU A 4 30.16 -23.07 44.14
CA GLU A 4 31.23 -24.08 43.98
C GLU A 4 31.05 -24.96 42.72
N GLN A 5 29.86 -24.98 42.11
CA GLN A 5 29.57 -25.75 40.89
C GLN A 5 29.65 -24.90 39.61
N MET A 6 29.95 -23.60 39.72
CA MET A 6 30.01 -22.70 38.57
C MET A 6 31.41 -22.69 37.96
N LYS A 7 31.49 -22.60 36.62
CA LYS A 7 32.76 -22.46 35.91
C LYS A 7 33.35 -21.09 36.25
N LYS A 8 34.69 -20.99 36.35
CA LYS A 8 35.40 -19.73 36.69
C LYS A 8 34.93 -18.52 35.84
N ALA A 9 34.69 -18.71 34.55
CA ALA A 9 34.18 -17.65 33.68
C ALA A 9 32.80 -17.09 34.10
N GLN A 10 31.91 -17.95 34.60
CA GLN A 10 30.57 -17.54 35.07
C GLN A 10 30.64 -16.83 36.41
N ILE A 11 31.64 -17.14 37.23
CA ILE A 11 31.90 -16.43 38.49
C ILE A 11 32.40 -15.02 38.17
N THR A 12 33.35 -14.88 37.23
CA THR A 12 33.87 -13.58 36.80
C THR A 12 32.78 -12.70 36.19
N GLU A 13 31.86 -13.28 35.40
CA GLU A 13 30.72 -12.56 34.84
C GLU A 13 29.71 -12.14 35.92
N LEU A 14 29.47 -13.00 36.92
CA LEU A 14 28.60 -12.68 38.05
C LEU A 14 29.18 -11.54 38.91
N ASP A 15 30.49 -11.57 39.18
CA ASP A 15 31.18 -10.54 39.93
C ASP A 15 31.12 -9.19 39.20
N ALA A 16 31.32 -9.18 37.88
CA ALA A 16 31.18 -7.96 37.07
C ALA A 16 29.74 -7.40 37.09
N LEU A 17 28.72 -8.26 37.07
CA LEU A 17 27.32 -7.84 37.15
C LEU A 17 26.93 -7.31 38.55
N LEU A 18 27.57 -7.80 39.61
CA LEU A 18 27.37 -7.30 40.97
C LEU A 18 28.08 -5.94 41.17
N GLU A 19 29.23 -5.74 40.53
CA GLU A 19 29.96 -4.47 40.58
C GLU A 19 29.21 -3.34 39.85
N ASP A 20 28.48 -3.67 38.77
CA ASP A 20 27.63 -2.74 38.02
C ASP A 20 26.29 -2.42 38.74
N GLN A 21 25.91 -3.21 39.75
CA GLN A 21 24.71 -3.02 40.58
C GLN A 21 25.06 -2.88 42.07
N PRO A 22 25.63 -1.74 42.51
CA PRO A 22 26.05 -1.54 43.90
C PRO A 22 24.87 -1.51 44.88
N HIS A 23 23.63 -1.35 44.39
CA HIS A 23 22.41 -1.32 45.19
C HIS A 23 21.45 -2.41 44.72
N PRO A 24 20.81 -3.16 45.63
CA PRO A 24 19.82 -4.17 45.25
C PRO A 24 18.69 -3.55 44.42
N ALA A 25 18.42 -4.12 43.25
CA ALA A 25 17.28 -3.70 42.44
C ALA A 25 15.97 -3.82 43.26
N PRO A 26 15.11 -2.78 43.27
CA PRO A 26 13.87 -2.84 44.03
C PRO A 26 12.96 -3.95 43.49
N PRO A 27 12.27 -4.69 44.36
CA PRO A 27 11.41 -5.78 43.93
C PRO A 27 10.25 -5.26 43.06
N THR A 28 10.18 -5.76 41.82
CA THR A 28 9.13 -5.41 40.84
C THR A 28 7.76 -6.00 41.19
N ARG A 29 7.69 -6.93 42.15
CA ARG A 29 6.44 -7.54 42.64
C ARG A 29 6.34 -7.37 44.15
N GLN A 30 5.51 -6.43 44.59
CA GLN A 30 5.18 -6.29 46.00
C GLN A 30 4.08 -7.28 46.39
N ILE A 31 4.25 -7.94 47.54
CA ILE A 31 3.22 -8.77 48.16
C ILE A 31 2.15 -7.83 48.73
N ARG A 32 0.87 -8.23 48.66
CA ARG A 32 -0.29 -7.39 49.00
C ARG A 32 -0.21 -6.72 50.38
N SER A 33 0.55 -7.27 51.34
CA SER A 33 0.75 -6.71 52.68
C SER A 33 1.73 -5.52 52.75
N MET A 34 2.55 -5.27 51.73
CA MET A 34 3.50 -4.13 51.71
C MET A 34 2.92 -2.84 51.11
N ARG A 35 1.64 -2.83 50.72
CA ARG A 35 0.97 -1.70 50.04
C ARG A 35 0.39 -0.63 50.95
N LYS A 36 0.72 -0.62 52.24
CA LYS A 36 0.13 0.31 53.22
C LYS A 36 1.12 1.41 53.62
N GLY A 37 0.90 2.61 53.08
CA GLY A 37 1.41 3.86 53.65
C GLY A 37 2.55 4.53 52.89
N LYS A 38 2.21 5.27 51.83
CA LYS A 38 2.73 6.63 51.58
C LYS A 38 1.93 7.29 50.45
N SER A 39 1.03 8.17 50.86
CA SER A 39 0.47 9.24 50.06
C SER A 39 1.37 10.46 50.18
N SER A 40 2.06 10.81 49.11
CA SER A 40 2.63 12.14 48.88
C SER A 40 2.77 12.35 47.38
N ASN A 41 2.16 13.43 46.90
CA ASN A 41 2.37 14.01 45.58
C ASN A 41 3.88 14.11 45.30
N ASP A 42 4.33 13.46 44.23
CA ASP A 42 5.32 14.02 43.31
C ASP A 42 5.30 13.24 41.99
N ASP A 43 5.38 13.98 40.90
CA ASP A 43 5.55 13.55 39.51
C ASP A 43 4.84 12.27 39.03
N GLN A 44 3.69 12.46 38.38
CA GLN A 44 3.29 11.59 37.28
C GLN A 44 4.26 11.81 36.10
N SER A 45 5.49 11.30 36.22
CA SER A 45 6.31 10.98 35.06
C SER A 45 5.59 9.84 34.33
N GLY A 46 4.81 10.23 33.33
CA GLY A 46 4.08 9.34 32.46
C GLY A 46 4.98 8.24 31.94
N LYS A 47 4.56 6.98 32.16
CA LYS A 47 5.00 5.90 31.28
C LYS A 47 4.63 6.31 29.86
N PRO A 48 5.59 6.38 28.91
CA PRO A 48 5.25 6.66 27.55
C PRO A 48 4.42 5.49 27.01
N ALA A 49 3.20 5.80 26.58
CA ALA A 49 2.49 5.02 25.58
C ALA A 49 3.37 4.90 24.32
N PRO A 50 3.21 3.86 23.49
CA PRO A 50 4.26 3.39 22.59
C PRO A 50 4.69 4.45 21.56
N VAL A 51 6.00 4.45 21.27
CA VAL A 51 6.83 5.31 20.37
C VAL A 51 6.34 5.37 18.89
N GLN A 52 5.10 4.98 18.59
CA GLN A 52 4.56 4.90 17.23
C GLN A 52 4.15 6.25 16.63
N VAL A 53 3.69 7.19 17.46
CA VAL A 53 3.29 8.54 17.00
C VAL A 53 4.50 9.31 16.48
N ASP A 54 5.64 9.17 17.16
CA ASP A 54 6.89 9.85 16.83
C ASP A 54 7.49 9.33 15.51
N ALA A 55 7.34 8.02 15.23
CA ALA A 55 7.85 7.41 13.99
C ALA A 55 7.09 7.86 12.74
N ALA A 56 5.75 7.94 12.81
CA ALA A 56 4.91 8.39 11.70
C ALA A 56 5.11 9.88 11.41
N GLU A 57 5.19 10.71 12.46
CA GLU A 57 5.45 12.14 12.33
C GLU A 57 6.86 12.41 11.76
N LEU A 58 7.87 11.68 12.23
CA LEU A 58 9.23 11.79 11.71
C LEU A 58 9.32 11.34 10.24
N ALA A 59 8.59 10.29 9.85
CA ALA A 59 8.48 9.86 8.46
C ALA A 59 7.81 10.92 7.58
N ALA A 60 6.73 11.55 8.05
CA ALA A 60 6.06 12.64 7.36
C ALA A 60 6.99 13.86 7.20
N LYS A 61 7.75 14.23 8.22
CA LYS A 61 8.75 15.32 8.17
C LYS A 61 9.86 15.01 7.16
N ARG A 62 10.39 13.78 7.14
CA ARG A 62 11.40 13.33 6.14
C ARG A 62 10.86 13.40 4.72
N PHE A 63 9.61 12.95 4.51
CA PHE A 63 8.96 13.03 3.21
C PHE A 63 8.72 14.49 2.77
N ALA A 64 8.30 15.35 3.69
CA ALA A 64 8.11 16.77 3.42
C ALA A 64 9.43 17.46 3.04
N ALA A 65 10.53 17.14 3.71
CA ALA A 65 11.85 17.70 3.45
C ALA A 65 12.48 17.22 2.13
N ARG A 66 12.13 16.02 1.64
CA ARG A 66 12.72 15.47 0.41
C ARG A 66 12.28 16.29 -0.82
N PRO A 67 13.20 16.70 -1.72
CA PRO A 67 12.82 17.40 -2.95
C PRO A 67 12.03 16.47 -3.88
N PRO A 68 11.07 17.01 -4.65
CA PRO A 68 10.35 16.24 -5.66
C PRO A 68 11.28 15.86 -6.81
N VAL A 69 11.19 14.61 -7.27
CA VAL A 69 12.03 14.09 -8.34
C VAL A 69 11.41 14.42 -9.70
N ASN A 70 12.18 15.05 -10.58
CA ASN A 70 11.78 15.28 -11.97
C ASN A 70 12.11 14.04 -12.82
N LEU A 71 11.20 13.06 -12.80
CA LEU A 71 11.36 11.81 -13.54
C LEU A 71 11.62 12.06 -15.04
N ILE A 72 10.88 12.97 -15.67
CA ILE A 72 11.00 13.22 -17.11
C ILE A 72 12.40 13.76 -17.48
N ALA A 73 13.00 14.59 -16.64
CA ALA A 73 14.38 15.06 -16.85
C ALA A 73 15.45 13.99 -16.51
N ALA A 74 15.11 13.03 -15.66
CA ALA A 74 15.99 11.92 -15.30
C ALA A 74 16.00 10.80 -16.35
N LEU A 75 14.85 10.52 -16.99
CA LEU A 75 14.69 9.42 -17.95
C LEU A 75 15.71 9.39 -19.09
N PRO A 76 16.06 10.50 -19.77
CA PRO A 76 17.06 10.49 -20.84
C PRO A 76 18.47 10.14 -20.36
N LYS A 77 18.75 10.22 -19.06
CA LYS A 77 20.04 9.87 -18.45
C LYS A 77 20.12 8.39 -18.07
N THR A 78 19.01 7.65 -18.23
CA THR A 78 18.93 6.22 -17.97
C THR A 78 18.97 5.44 -19.28
N GLU A 79 19.12 4.12 -19.17
CA GLU A 79 19.08 3.21 -20.32
C GLU A 79 17.66 2.96 -20.85
N TYR A 80 16.64 3.62 -20.29
CA TYR A 80 15.24 3.41 -20.66
C TYR A 80 14.96 3.60 -22.17
N PRO A 81 15.37 4.71 -22.82
CA PRO A 81 15.04 4.96 -24.23
C PRO A 81 15.60 3.88 -25.17
N GLU A 82 16.80 3.39 -24.87
CA GLU A 82 17.49 2.39 -25.68
C GLU A 82 16.89 0.99 -25.47
N ARG A 83 16.60 0.64 -24.22
CA ARG A 83 16.21 -0.73 -23.87
C ARG A 83 14.74 -1.02 -24.06
N ILE A 84 13.87 -0.01 -24.01
CA ILE A 84 12.42 -0.23 -24.11
C ILE A 84 11.97 -0.60 -25.52
N GLY A 85 12.71 -0.14 -26.54
CA GLY A 85 12.49 -0.49 -27.95
C GLY A 85 12.88 -1.92 -28.31
N ASN A 86 13.70 -2.59 -27.50
CA ASN A 86 14.20 -3.93 -27.78
C ASN A 86 13.09 -4.98 -27.82
N GLN A 87 13.26 -5.99 -28.67
CA GLN A 87 12.29 -7.10 -28.81
C GLN A 87 12.33 -8.05 -27.59
N LYS A 88 13.48 -8.18 -26.95
CA LYS A 88 13.69 -9.09 -25.81
C LYS A 88 12.99 -8.54 -24.56
N TRP A 89 12.04 -9.31 -24.03
CA TRP A 89 11.22 -8.90 -22.87
C TRP A 89 12.06 -8.57 -21.62
N SER A 90 13.20 -9.23 -21.43
CA SER A 90 14.08 -8.98 -20.28
C SER A 90 14.72 -7.60 -20.33
N GLU A 91 15.04 -7.10 -21.53
CA GLU A 91 15.58 -5.74 -21.71
C GLU A 91 14.50 -4.70 -21.41
N LYS A 92 13.25 -4.94 -21.83
CA LYS A 92 12.12 -4.08 -21.46
C LYS A 92 11.92 -4.05 -19.94
N VAL A 93 12.05 -5.20 -19.26
CA VAL A 93 11.98 -5.27 -17.79
C VAL A 93 13.11 -4.46 -17.14
N ALA A 94 14.34 -4.56 -17.66
CA ALA A 94 15.47 -3.76 -17.17
C ALA A 94 15.24 -2.26 -17.38
N ALA A 95 14.73 -1.86 -18.55
CA ALA A 95 14.36 -0.49 -18.86
C ALA A 95 13.34 0.06 -17.85
N LEU A 96 12.28 -0.70 -17.57
CA LEU A 96 11.23 -0.30 -16.61
C LEU A 96 11.76 -0.24 -15.17
N LYS A 97 12.73 -1.09 -14.81
CA LYS A 97 13.42 -0.98 -13.51
C LYS A 97 14.21 0.32 -13.40
N ALA A 98 14.92 0.71 -14.46
CA ALA A 98 15.64 1.99 -14.49
C ALA A 98 14.68 3.19 -14.32
N VAL A 99 13.46 3.11 -14.87
CA VAL A 99 12.41 4.13 -14.62
C VAL A 99 12.01 4.19 -13.14
N LEU A 100 11.81 3.03 -12.50
CA LEU A 100 11.45 2.95 -11.08
C LEU A 100 12.56 3.49 -10.18
N GLU A 101 13.81 3.18 -10.49
CA GLU A 101 14.99 3.70 -9.78
C GLU A 101 15.12 5.21 -9.96
N ALA A 102 14.89 5.73 -11.17
CA ALA A 102 14.87 7.16 -11.45
C ALA A 102 13.71 7.90 -10.76
N GLY A 103 12.64 7.19 -10.39
CA GLY A 103 11.54 7.75 -9.60
C GLY A 103 11.86 7.94 -8.12
N GLY A 104 12.97 7.36 -7.65
CA GLY A 104 13.45 7.48 -6.27
C GLY A 104 12.83 6.48 -5.30
N GLU A 105 12.69 6.88 -4.04
CA GLU A 105 12.28 5.99 -2.95
C GLU A 105 10.80 6.18 -2.57
N LYS A 106 10.15 5.10 -2.12
CA LYS A 106 8.79 5.13 -1.57
C LYS A 106 8.72 5.84 -0.20
N PRO A 107 7.60 6.48 0.17
CA PRO A 107 6.49 6.86 -0.72
C PRO A 107 6.98 7.85 -1.78
N TYR A 108 6.56 7.74 -3.04
CA TYR A 108 7.15 8.57 -4.10
C TYR A 108 6.78 10.05 -3.98
N LYS A 109 7.67 10.94 -4.43
CA LYS A 109 7.41 12.38 -4.50
C LYS A 109 7.93 12.90 -5.83
N LEU A 110 7.02 13.07 -6.78
CA LEU A 110 7.37 13.48 -8.15
C LEU A 110 6.95 14.93 -8.38
N VAL A 111 7.59 15.57 -9.35
CA VAL A 111 7.22 16.92 -9.78
C VAL A 111 5.80 16.91 -10.35
N ALA A 112 5.02 17.95 -10.07
CA ALA A 112 3.69 18.09 -10.63
C ALA A 112 3.74 18.20 -12.17
N PRO A 113 2.70 17.75 -12.89
CA PRO A 113 2.65 17.89 -14.34
C PRO A 113 2.74 19.37 -14.72
N SER A 114 3.66 19.66 -15.63
CA SER A 114 3.94 20.98 -16.18
C SER A 114 4.38 20.81 -17.63
N PRO A 115 4.46 21.88 -18.45
CA PRO A 115 4.96 21.76 -19.82
C PRO A 115 6.35 21.10 -19.92
N SER A 116 7.20 21.29 -18.91
CA SER A 116 8.53 20.65 -18.79
C SER A 116 8.51 19.21 -18.23
N SER A 117 7.40 18.77 -17.64
CA SER A 117 7.25 17.45 -17.00
C SER A 117 5.93 16.82 -17.43
N ASN A 118 5.83 16.47 -18.71
CA ASN A 118 4.65 15.82 -19.28
C ASN A 118 4.75 14.29 -19.18
N TYR A 119 3.91 13.70 -18.33
CA TYR A 119 3.84 12.25 -18.10
C TYR A 119 3.02 11.50 -19.16
N GLY A 120 2.33 12.20 -20.06
CA GLY A 120 1.41 11.58 -21.03
C GLY A 120 2.06 10.57 -21.96
N SER A 121 3.28 10.85 -22.45
CA SER A 121 4.03 9.91 -23.29
C SER A 121 4.39 8.64 -22.54
N LEU A 122 4.89 8.78 -21.31
CA LEU A 122 5.25 7.65 -20.46
C LEU A 122 4.02 6.80 -20.11
N ILE A 123 2.92 7.42 -19.68
CA ILE A 123 1.67 6.73 -19.37
C ILE A 123 1.11 6.02 -20.61
N GLY A 124 1.14 6.69 -21.76
CA GLY A 124 0.71 6.11 -23.04
C GLY A 124 1.53 4.88 -23.42
N GLU A 125 2.84 4.89 -23.17
CA GLU A 125 3.70 3.73 -23.39
C GLU A 125 3.42 2.60 -22.38
N MET A 126 3.27 2.92 -21.09
CA MET A 126 2.90 1.92 -20.08
C MET A 126 1.57 1.25 -20.42
N LYS A 127 0.57 2.03 -20.88
CA LYS A 127 -0.71 1.52 -21.35
C LYS A 127 -0.54 0.52 -22.50
N LYS A 128 0.37 0.76 -23.45
CA LYS A 128 0.68 -0.20 -24.53
C LYS A 128 1.32 -1.47 -23.97
N LEU A 129 2.22 -1.34 -23.00
CA LEU A 129 2.90 -2.47 -22.36
C LEU A 129 1.99 -3.34 -21.50
N LEU A 130 0.81 -2.85 -21.08
CA LEU A 130 -0.19 -3.66 -20.39
C LEU A 130 -0.71 -4.83 -21.24
N SER A 131 -0.64 -4.71 -22.56
CA SER A 131 -1.04 -5.77 -23.51
C SER A 131 0.14 -6.64 -23.97
N HIS A 132 1.32 -6.51 -23.34
CA HIS A 132 2.50 -7.28 -23.71
C HIS A 132 2.33 -8.77 -23.37
N THR A 133 2.87 -9.66 -24.21
CA THR A 133 2.73 -11.12 -24.06
C THR A 133 3.39 -11.68 -22.80
N HIS A 134 4.51 -11.06 -22.39
CA HIS A 134 5.27 -11.47 -21.22
C HIS A 134 4.80 -10.77 -19.93
N PHE A 135 4.28 -11.55 -18.97
CA PHE A 135 3.72 -11.05 -17.71
C PHE A 135 4.69 -10.16 -16.91
N ALA A 136 6.00 -10.44 -16.91
CA ALA A 136 6.95 -9.62 -16.16
C ALA A 136 7.06 -8.18 -16.69
N VAL A 137 6.86 -7.96 -18.00
CA VAL A 137 6.83 -6.62 -18.59
C VAL A 137 5.56 -5.90 -18.14
N VAL A 138 4.41 -6.59 -18.18
CA VAL A 138 3.12 -6.07 -17.73
C VAL A 138 3.17 -5.68 -16.26
N SER A 139 3.69 -6.56 -15.39
CA SER A 139 3.87 -6.30 -13.96
C SER A 139 4.75 -5.07 -13.71
N LYS A 140 5.86 -4.91 -14.43
CA LYS A 140 6.73 -3.73 -14.26
C LYS A 140 6.10 -2.45 -14.80
N ALA A 141 5.36 -2.51 -15.89
CA ALA A 141 4.60 -1.35 -16.38
C ALA A 141 3.54 -0.91 -15.35
N MET A 142 2.87 -1.87 -14.69
CA MET A 142 1.93 -1.60 -13.61
C MET A 142 2.61 -0.98 -12.37
N GLU A 143 3.83 -1.39 -12.03
CA GLU A 143 4.62 -0.75 -10.97
C GLU A 143 4.98 0.70 -11.31
N VAL A 144 5.34 1.00 -12.56
CA VAL A 144 5.61 2.37 -13.02
C VAL A 144 4.33 3.23 -12.92
N LEU A 145 3.19 2.70 -13.35
CA LEU A 145 1.90 3.39 -13.19
C LEU A 145 1.56 3.64 -11.71
N ALA A 146 1.82 2.68 -10.83
CA ALA A 146 1.61 2.82 -9.39
C ALA A 146 2.51 3.93 -8.81
N MET A 147 3.78 3.98 -9.20
CA MET A 147 4.71 5.04 -8.82
C MET A 147 4.22 6.43 -9.25
N LEU A 148 3.70 6.56 -10.46
CA LEU A 148 3.13 7.82 -10.95
C LEU A 148 1.89 8.23 -10.14
N ALA A 149 1.01 7.27 -9.82
CA ALA A 149 -0.17 7.51 -9.00
C ALA A 149 0.20 7.97 -7.58
N GLU A 150 1.13 7.27 -6.90
CA GLU A 150 1.62 7.64 -5.57
C GLU A 150 2.36 9.00 -5.59
N GLY A 151 3.19 9.24 -6.59
CA GLY A 151 4.13 10.36 -6.62
C GLY A 151 3.54 11.68 -7.09
N VAL A 152 2.58 11.65 -8.02
CA VAL A 152 1.94 12.86 -8.59
C VAL A 152 0.51 13.04 -8.08
N GLY A 153 -0.22 11.94 -7.86
CA GLY A 153 -1.59 11.95 -7.37
C GLY A 153 -2.61 12.46 -8.39
N GLU A 154 -3.61 13.18 -7.89
CA GLU A 154 -4.83 13.61 -8.60
C GLU A 154 -4.59 14.29 -9.96
N LYS A 155 -3.47 14.99 -10.15
CA LYS A 155 -3.18 15.69 -11.40
C LYS A 155 -3.08 14.74 -12.61
N LEU A 156 -2.85 13.44 -12.37
CA LEU A 156 -2.84 12.41 -13.41
C LEU A 156 -4.19 11.71 -13.60
N PHE A 157 -5.25 12.13 -12.91
CA PHE A 157 -6.57 11.52 -12.97
C PHE A 157 -7.10 11.32 -14.41
N PRO A 158 -7.05 12.33 -15.32
CA PRO A 158 -7.56 12.15 -16.68
C PRO A 158 -6.82 11.07 -17.48
N GLN A 159 -5.55 10.81 -17.15
CA GLN A 159 -4.70 9.86 -17.86
C GLN A 159 -4.74 8.47 -17.24
N LEU A 160 -4.88 8.37 -15.92
CA LEU A 160 -4.85 7.11 -15.18
C LEU A 160 -6.24 6.49 -14.98
N ARG A 161 -7.32 7.28 -14.85
CA ARG A 161 -8.69 6.75 -14.69
C ARG A 161 -9.06 5.76 -15.80
N PRO A 162 -8.85 6.06 -17.10
CA PRO A 162 -9.24 5.14 -18.17
C PRO A 162 -8.47 3.80 -18.19
N ILE A 163 -7.42 3.66 -17.36
CA ILE A 163 -6.63 2.45 -17.23
C ILE A 163 -7.27 1.47 -16.22
N LEU A 164 -8.12 1.96 -15.31
CA LEU A 164 -8.73 1.14 -14.25
C LEU A 164 -9.46 -0.12 -14.77
N PRO A 165 -10.37 -0.04 -15.77
CA PRO A 165 -11.02 -1.25 -16.30
C PRO A 165 -10.03 -2.27 -16.85
N THR A 166 -8.95 -1.78 -17.49
CA THR A 166 -7.90 -2.64 -18.05
C THR A 166 -7.16 -3.39 -16.94
N LEU A 167 -6.84 -2.72 -15.83
CA LEU A 167 -6.18 -3.34 -14.68
C LEU A 167 -7.07 -4.40 -14.03
N LEU A 168 -8.33 -4.07 -13.77
CA LEU A 168 -9.29 -5.01 -13.21
C LEU A 168 -9.43 -6.26 -14.09
N LYS A 169 -9.51 -6.09 -15.41
CA LYS A 169 -9.55 -7.20 -16.37
C LYS A 169 -8.28 -8.05 -16.39
N LEU A 170 -7.11 -7.46 -16.17
CA LEU A 170 -5.83 -8.19 -16.10
C LEU A 170 -5.73 -9.09 -14.87
N SER A 171 -6.52 -8.85 -13.83
CA SER A 171 -6.52 -9.70 -12.61
C SER A 171 -6.95 -11.15 -12.86
N LYS A 172 -7.57 -11.43 -14.03
CA LYS A 172 -7.88 -12.80 -14.48
C LYS A 172 -6.65 -13.70 -14.62
N ASP A 173 -5.47 -13.11 -14.88
CA ASP A 173 -4.21 -13.84 -14.90
C ASP A 173 -3.65 -13.89 -13.48
N LYS A 174 -3.57 -15.10 -12.92
CA LYS A 174 -3.04 -15.36 -11.58
C LYS A 174 -1.63 -14.80 -11.36
N LYS A 175 -0.81 -14.71 -12.42
CA LYS A 175 0.56 -14.15 -12.33
C LYS A 175 0.55 -12.63 -12.19
N LEU A 176 -0.51 -11.98 -12.67
CA LEU A 176 -0.67 -10.53 -12.63
C LEU A 176 -1.53 -10.06 -11.45
N THR A 177 -2.38 -10.90 -10.86
CA THR A 177 -3.30 -10.53 -9.78
C THR A 177 -2.65 -9.73 -8.64
N LYS A 178 -1.45 -10.11 -8.19
CA LYS A 178 -0.72 -9.40 -7.14
C LYS A 178 -0.27 -8.01 -7.59
N ALA A 179 0.25 -7.90 -8.81
CA ALA A 179 0.72 -6.64 -9.36
C ALA A 179 -0.46 -5.70 -9.65
N VAL A 180 -1.57 -6.23 -10.21
CA VAL A 180 -2.84 -5.50 -10.36
C VAL A 180 -3.30 -4.96 -9.02
N SER A 181 -3.40 -5.82 -7.99
CA SER A 181 -3.84 -5.42 -6.65
C SER A 181 -3.00 -4.28 -6.09
N SER A 182 -1.68 -4.40 -6.15
CA SER A 182 -0.77 -3.34 -5.69
C SER A 182 -0.96 -2.03 -6.47
N THR A 183 -1.23 -2.09 -7.78
CA THR A 183 -1.39 -0.89 -8.60
C THR A 183 -2.73 -0.21 -8.38
N VAL A 184 -3.84 -0.95 -8.35
CA VAL A 184 -5.16 -0.35 -8.04
C VAL A 184 -5.21 0.20 -6.62
N ASP A 185 -4.51 -0.46 -5.69
CA ASP A 185 -4.34 0.01 -4.30
C ASP A 185 -3.52 1.30 -4.21
N SER A 186 -2.61 1.54 -5.16
CA SER A 186 -1.83 2.77 -5.28
C SER A 186 -2.61 3.89 -5.97
N PHE A 187 -3.53 3.53 -6.87
CA PHE A 187 -4.44 4.48 -7.52
C PHE A 187 -5.50 4.98 -6.53
N PHE A 188 -6.05 4.09 -5.70
CA PHE A 188 -7.07 4.43 -4.72
C PHE A 188 -6.52 5.38 -3.64
N GLY A 189 -7.27 6.45 -3.35
CA GLY A 189 -6.89 7.49 -2.39
C GLY A 189 -5.99 8.58 -2.96
N ASN A 190 -5.08 8.24 -3.88
CA ASN A 190 -4.17 9.19 -4.53
C ASN A 190 -4.76 9.82 -5.80
N VAL A 191 -5.44 9.01 -6.61
CA VAL A 191 -5.99 9.40 -7.91
C VAL A 191 -7.50 9.10 -7.96
N LEU A 192 -7.89 7.93 -7.46
CA LEU A 192 -9.26 7.46 -7.47
C LEU A 192 -9.92 7.64 -6.11
N SER A 193 -11.21 7.95 -6.14
CA SER A 193 -12.10 8.01 -4.96
C SER A 193 -13.13 6.89 -5.05
N PHE A 194 -13.96 6.74 -4.02
CA PHE A 194 -15.09 5.82 -4.07
C PHE A 194 -16.06 6.14 -5.23
N ASP A 195 -16.33 7.41 -5.49
CA ASP A 195 -17.21 7.83 -6.59
C ASP A 195 -16.67 7.33 -7.94
N HIS A 196 -15.34 7.33 -8.11
CA HIS A 196 -14.69 6.90 -9.35
C HIS A 196 -14.70 5.39 -9.51
N ILE A 197 -14.42 4.63 -8.44
CA ILE A 197 -14.41 3.15 -8.53
C ILE A 197 -15.81 2.56 -8.55
N MET A 198 -16.84 3.32 -8.14
CA MET A 198 -18.25 2.92 -8.16
C MET A 198 -19.02 3.44 -9.38
N ASP A 199 -18.33 4.07 -10.34
CA ASP A 199 -18.89 4.46 -11.63
C ASP A 199 -19.44 3.24 -12.38
N GLN A 200 -20.59 3.39 -13.02
CA GLN A 200 -21.28 2.27 -13.66
C GLN A 200 -20.56 1.78 -14.92
N ASP A 201 -19.90 2.69 -15.65
CA ASP A 201 -19.39 2.41 -16.99
C ASP A 201 -17.93 1.93 -16.98
N ASP A 202 -17.10 2.49 -16.10
CA ASP A 202 -15.65 2.23 -16.03
C ASP A 202 -15.14 1.81 -14.65
N GLY A 203 -16.05 1.58 -13.70
CA GLY A 203 -15.74 1.15 -12.34
C GLY A 203 -15.91 -0.34 -12.07
N ILE A 204 -15.96 -0.67 -10.77
CA ILE A 204 -16.21 -2.01 -10.24
C ILE A 204 -17.56 -2.58 -10.71
N PRO A 205 -18.68 -1.82 -10.78
CA PRO A 205 -19.95 -2.33 -11.29
C PRO A 205 -19.86 -3.04 -12.65
N SER A 206 -19.17 -2.46 -13.62
CA SER A 206 -18.88 -3.08 -14.92
C SER A 206 -18.00 -4.32 -14.77
N ALA A 207 -16.92 -4.22 -13.99
CA ALA A 207 -15.97 -5.32 -13.79
C ALA A 207 -16.54 -6.55 -13.07
N VAL A 208 -17.66 -6.41 -12.35
CA VAL A 208 -18.38 -7.51 -11.68
C VAL A 208 -19.68 -7.88 -12.39
N ASN A 209 -20.00 -7.27 -13.52
CA ASN A 209 -21.19 -7.61 -14.31
C ASN A 209 -20.92 -8.88 -15.14
N GLU A 210 -21.69 -9.95 -14.93
CA GLU A 210 -21.51 -11.23 -15.64
C GLU A 210 -21.68 -11.13 -17.16
N LYS A 211 -22.44 -10.13 -17.64
CA LYS A 211 -22.62 -9.90 -19.07
C LYS A 211 -21.38 -9.28 -19.72
N GLU A 212 -20.63 -8.48 -18.97
CA GLU A 212 -19.47 -7.74 -19.45
C GLU A 212 -18.15 -8.46 -19.13
N GLU A 213 -18.03 -9.03 -17.93
CA GLU A 213 -16.86 -9.79 -17.49
C GLU A 213 -17.24 -11.23 -17.11
N LYS A 214 -17.06 -12.12 -18.08
CA LYS A 214 -17.34 -13.56 -17.92
C LYS A 214 -16.31 -14.26 -17.02
N ASN A 215 -15.12 -13.67 -16.84
CA ASN A 215 -14.08 -14.29 -16.05
C ASN A 215 -14.34 -14.15 -14.54
N ILE A 216 -14.60 -15.27 -13.87
CA ILE A 216 -14.88 -15.37 -12.44
C ILE A 216 -13.76 -14.76 -11.59
N ILE A 217 -12.50 -14.99 -11.95
CA ILE A 217 -11.36 -14.47 -11.19
C ILE A 217 -11.35 -12.95 -11.24
N ALA A 218 -11.55 -12.34 -12.42
CA ALA A 218 -11.60 -10.89 -12.54
C ALA A 218 -12.76 -10.26 -11.76
N ARG A 219 -13.96 -10.86 -11.81
CA ARG A 219 -15.10 -10.39 -11.01
C ARG A 219 -14.80 -10.47 -9.51
N LYS A 220 -14.28 -11.61 -9.06
CA LYS A 220 -13.92 -11.83 -7.65
C LYS A 220 -12.86 -10.83 -7.19
N GLU A 221 -11.75 -10.70 -7.92
CA GLU A 221 -10.66 -9.78 -7.56
C GLU A 221 -11.08 -8.30 -7.57
N SER A 222 -12.07 -7.92 -8.39
CA SER A 222 -12.66 -6.57 -8.36
C SER A 222 -13.41 -6.30 -7.05
N LEU A 223 -14.12 -7.30 -6.50
CA LEU A 223 -14.72 -7.20 -5.16
C LEU A 223 -13.67 -7.23 -4.05
N VAL A 224 -12.61 -8.03 -4.18
CA VAL A 224 -11.49 -8.00 -3.22
C VAL A 224 -10.85 -6.61 -3.17
N PHE A 225 -10.69 -5.95 -4.33
CA PHE A 225 -10.22 -4.57 -4.39
C PHE A 225 -11.17 -3.61 -3.67
N LEU A 226 -12.50 -3.78 -3.82
CA LEU A 226 -13.48 -2.98 -3.10
C LEU A 226 -13.34 -3.14 -1.57
N VAL A 227 -13.20 -4.39 -1.10
CA VAL A 227 -12.98 -4.70 0.32
C VAL A 227 -11.74 -4.00 0.85
N ARG A 228 -10.61 -4.10 0.14
CA ARG A 228 -9.36 -3.40 0.55
C ARG A 228 -9.51 -1.88 0.53
N SER A 229 -10.28 -1.35 -0.41
CA SER A 229 -10.55 0.10 -0.50
C SER A 229 -11.35 0.59 0.70
N ILE A 230 -12.36 -0.16 1.13
CA ILE A 230 -13.16 0.12 2.35
C ILE A 230 -12.28 0.06 3.60
N GLN A 231 -11.51 -1.02 3.77
CA GLN A 231 -10.62 -1.20 4.92
C GLN A 231 -9.54 -0.12 5.04
N ARG A 232 -9.13 0.47 3.91
CA ARG A 232 -8.13 1.55 3.85
C ARG A 232 -8.77 2.93 3.78
N SER A 233 -10.08 3.06 4.00
CA SER A 233 -10.77 4.34 3.96
C SER A 233 -10.20 5.30 5.01
N GLY A 234 -9.95 6.54 4.59
CA GLY A 234 -9.31 7.57 5.42
C GLY A 234 -7.79 7.42 5.59
N GLN A 235 -7.19 6.31 5.13
CA GLN A 235 -5.76 6.03 5.29
C GLN A 235 -5.01 5.97 3.95
N ALA A 236 -5.67 5.59 2.85
CA ALA A 236 -5.01 5.39 1.55
C ALA A 236 -4.59 6.69 0.85
N GLY A 237 -5.18 7.83 1.24
CA GLY A 237 -4.90 9.14 0.66
C GLY A 237 -6.05 10.13 0.86
N PRO A 238 -5.90 11.39 0.40
CA PRO A 238 -6.86 12.47 0.66
C PRO A 238 -8.26 12.19 0.08
N ARG A 239 -8.38 11.32 -0.93
CA ARG A 239 -9.64 10.99 -1.60
C ARG A 239 -10.28 9.67 -1.14
N SER A 240 -9.74 9.04 -0.10
CA SER A 240 -10.15 7.71 0.36
C SER A 240 -11.32 7.71 1.35
N CYS A 241 -11.89 8.87 1.66
CA CYS A 241 -12.97 8.98 2.63
C CYS A 241 -14.28 8.38 2.10
N LEU A 242 -14.90 7.54 2.92
CA LEU A 242 -16.18 6.90 2.61
C LEU A 242 -17.35 7.81 3.02
N SER A 243 -18.24 8.12 2.08
CA SER A 243 -19.45 8.91 2.32
C SER A 243 -20.67 8.01 2.52
N ALA A 244 -21.73 8.53 3.16
CA ALA A 244 -22.98 7.78 3.31
C ALA A 244 -23.59 7.35 1.97
N GLN A 245 -23.48 8.20 0.94
CA GLN A 245 -23.91 7.86 -0.42
C GLN A 245 -23.11 6.68 -0.98
N ASN A 246 -21.78 6.69 -0.78
CA ASN A 246 -20.91 5.60 -1.23
C ASN A 246 -21.23 4.29 -0.52
N VAL A 247 -21.50 4.33 0.78
CA VAL A 247 -21.97 3.15 1.53
C VAL A 247 -23.26 2.60 0.89
N SER A 248 -24.25 3.44 0.61
CA SER A 248 -25.50 2.99 -0.01
C SER A 248 -25.29 2.36 -1.39
N THR A 249 -24.45 2.97 -2.24
CA THR A 249 -24.14 2.45 -3.57
C THR A 249 -23.39 1.11 -3.50
N ILE A 250 -22.42 0.99 -2.59
CA ILE A 250 -21.65 -0.24 -2.36
C ILE A 250 -22.56 -1.35 -1.84
N LEU A 251 -23.44 -1.07 -0.88
CA LEU A 251 -24.41 -2.04 -0.37
C LEU A 251 -25.35 -2.53 -1.47
N ALA A 252 -25.87 -1.61 -2.30
CA ALA A 252 -26.72 -1.99 -3.43
C ALA A 252 -25.98 -2.91 -4.43
N LEU A 253 -24.71 -2.63 -4.72
CA LEU A 253 -23.89 -3.49 -5.57
C LEU A 253 -23.66 -4.86 -4.92
N ALA A 254 -23.24 -4.90 -3.65
CA ALA A 254 -22.95 -6.13 -2.92
C ALA A 254 -24.19 -7.03 -2.82
N THR A 255 -25.37 -6.46 -2.55
CA THR A 255 -26.65 -7.19 -2.53
C THR A 255 -26.93 -7.84 -3.88
N LYS A 256 -26.79 -7.09 -4.99
CA LYS A 256 -26.97 -7.65 -6.35
C LYS A 256 -25.99 -8.78 -6.67
N LYS A 257 -24.80 -8.76 -6.06
CA LYS A 257 -23.76 -9.78 -6.28
C LYS A 257 -23.92 -11.02 -5.40
N LEU A 258 -24.86 -11.02 -4.44
CA LEU A 258 -25.26 -12.24 -3.74
C LEU A 258 -25.97 -13.24 -4.66
N ASP A 259 -26.46 -12.80 -5.82
CA ASP A 259 -27.07 -13.65 -6.84
C ASP A 259 -26.09 -14.02 -7.98
N ASP A 260 -24.78 -13.73 -7.85
CA ASP A 260 -23.80 -14.11 -8.88
C ASP A 260 -23.78 -15.63 -9.07
N SER A 261 -23.64 -16.08 -10.31
CA SER A 261 -23.60 -17.51 -10.64
C SER A 261 -22.50 -18.27 -9.89
N ASP A 262 -21.36 -17.63 -9.60
CA ASP A 262 -20.21 -18.26 -8.94
C ASP A 262 -20.19 -18.04 -7.42
N ALA A 263 -19.98 -19.13 -6.67
CA ALA A 263 -19.98 -19.10 -5.20
C ALA A 263 -18.84 -18.28 -4.60
N THR A 264 -17.69 -18.16 -5.27
CA THR A 264 -16.56 -17.37 -4.78
C THR A 264 -16.80 -15.88 -4.93
N VAL A 265 -17.53 -15.47 -5.98
CA VAL A 265 -17.96 -14.07 -6.15
C VAL A 265 -19.01 -13.70 -5.11
N ARG A 266 -20.00 -14.57 -4.87
CA ARG A 266 -20.99 -14.37 -3.79
C ARG A 266 -20.33 -14.26 -2.42
N LYS A 267 -19.33 -15.09 -2.14
CA LYS A 267 -18.54 -15.02 -0.90
C LYS A 267 -17.83 -13.68 -0.76
N GLU A 268 -17.24 -13.16 -1.83
CA GLU A 268 -16.55 -11.87 -1.78
C GLU A 268 -17.54 -10.70 -1.64
N ALA A 269 -18.73 -10.81 -2.23
CA ALA A 269 -19.82 -9.86 -1.96
C ALA A 269 -20.21 -9.84 -0.47
N MET A 270 -20.22 -11.00 0.20
CA MET A 270 -20.39 -11.07 1.66
C MET A 270 -19.25 -10.36 2.41
N ASN A 271 -18.00 -10.50 1.95
CA ASN A 271 -16.87 -9.80 2.55
C ASN A 271 -16.97 -8.27 2.43
N VAL A 272 -17.61 -7.75 1.37
CA VAL A 272 -17.90 -6.30 1.26
C VAL A 272 -18.81 -5.83 2.40
N PHE A 273 -19.86 -6.57 2.73
CA PHE A 273 -20.72 -6.23 3.88
C PHE A 273 -19.95 -6.26 5.20
N LEU A 274 -19.09 -7.27 5.40
CA LEU A 274 -18.25 -7.37 6.60
C LEU A 274 -17.28 -6.19 6.70
N ALA A 275 -16.71 -5.75 5.59
CA ALA A 275 -15.80 -4.61 5.56
C ALA A 275 -16.47 -3.28 5.92
N LEU A 276 -17.74 -3.09 5.54
CA LEU A 276 -18.51 -1.88 5.88
C LEU A 276 -18.95 -1.82 7.36
N LYS A 277 -18.90 -2.94 8.07
CA LYS A 277 -19.25 -3.01 9.51
C LYS A 277 -18.07 -2.62 10.41
N ALA A 278 -16.84 -2.76 9.91
CA ALA A 278 -15.60 -2.53 10.64
C ALA A 278 -15.25 -1.04 10.71
#